data_AF-A0A959G7Y2-F1
#
_entry.id   AF-A0A959G7Y2-F1
#
_cell.length_a   1.000
_cell.length_b   1.000
_cell.length_c   1.000
_cell.angle_alpha   90.00
_cell.angle_beta   90.00
_cell.angle_gamma   90.00
#
_symmetry.space_group_name_H-M   'P 1'
#
loop_
_entity.id
_entity.type
_entity.pdbx_description
1 polymer ?
#
loop_
_entity_poly.entity_id
_entity_poly.type
_entity_poly.pdbx_seq_one_letter_code
_entity_poly.pdbx_strand_id
1 'polypeptide(L)'
;MENWEKVLQGLRKVSEDLQEKLHPIEETFQRMSDTIRQAAEGLKRISEELPDSIVELTKIGWYVPLFSELKFPIVLKDELAAGNTERVNELMINFINEVYPFYKKKTLEDYPERKGPLEAGFRAHENGEYFLSIPVFFTQIEGICYDQTKNRFFSSREKVPVTKKWVEAVEKTAIVEIFMEPLKIHGPVRKNQDFSNPIGINRHDVLHGNSVDYGTKVNAYKVLSLLFYIGEITLEA
;
A
#
# COMPACT_ATOMS: atom_id res chain seq x y z
N MET A 1 -59.28 -49.47 12.60
CA MET A 1 -58.97 -48.05 12.32
C MET A 1 -57.99 -47.47 13.33
N GLU A 2 -58.13 -47.80 14.63
CA GLU A 2 -57.25 -47.36 15.74
C GLU A 2 -55.74 -47.58 15.57
N ASN A 3 -55.32 -48.65 14.86
CA ASN A 3 -53.90 -48.96 14.68
C ASN A 3 -53.22 -48.08 13.62
N TRP A 4 -54.00 -47.51 12.68
CA TRP A 4 -53.49 -46.64 11.63
C TRP A 4 -53.27 -45.20 12.12
N GLU A 5 -54.10 -44.72 13.05
CA GLU A 5 -53.92 -43.39 13.65
C GLU A 5 -52.66 -43.31 14.52
N LYS A 6 -52.32 -44.37 15.27
CA LYS A 6 -51.07 -44.45 16.04
C LYS A 6 -49.84 -44.46 15.14
N VAL A 7 -49.89 -45.18 14.02
CA VAL A 7 -48.81 -45.20 13.02
C VAL A 7 -48.63 -43.81 12.38
N LEU A 8 -49.73 -43.13 12.02
CA LEU A 8 -49.68 -41.78 11.47
C LEU A 8 -49.16 -40.74 12.48
N GLN A 9 -49.55 -40.83 13.76
CA GLN A 9 -48.99 -39.98 14.82
C GLN A 9 -47.48 -40.24 15.03
N GLY A 10 -47.05 -41.50 15.01
CA GLY A 10 -45.63 -41.86 15.10
C GLY A 10 -44.80 -41.29 13.95
N LEU A 11 -45.31 -41.40 12.71
CA LEU A 11 -44.67 -40.82 11.53
C LEU A 11 -44.61 -39.28 11.59
N ARG A 12 -45.67 -38.63 12.09
CA ARG A 12 -45.70 -37.17 12.26
C ARG A 12 -44.65 -36.69 13.24
N LYS A 13 -44.52 -37.39 14.38
CA LYS A 13 -43.53 -37.07 15.41
C LYS A 13 -42.10 -37.26 14.91
N VAL A 14 -41.84 -38.33 14.15
CA VAL A 14 -40.52 -38.55 13.53
C VAL A 14 -40.20 -37.47 12.50
N SER A 15 -41.19 -37.00 11.73
CA SER A 15 -41.03 -35.89 10.79
C SER A 15 -40.72 -34.56 11.50
N GLU A 16 -41.42 -34.26 12.58
CA GLU A 16 -41.22 -33.06 13.40
C GLU A 16 -39.82 -33.06 14.05
N ASP A 17 -39.42 -34.19 14.66
CA ASP A 17 -38.09 -34.36 15.26
C ASP A 17 -36.96 -34.27 14.21
N LEU A 18 -37.19 -34.74 12.98
CA LEU A 18 -36.23 -34.59 11.88
C LEU A 18 -36.12 -33.13 11.43
N GLN A 19 -37.25 -32.43 11.28
CA GLN A 19 -37.25 -31.02 10.90
C GLN A 19 -36.57 -30.15 11.94
N GLU A 20 -36.83 -30.38 13.23
CA GLU A 20 -36.21 -29.62 14.33
C GLU A 20 -34.69 -29.84 14.39
N LYS A 21 -34.19 -31.02 14.01
CA LYS A 21 -32.75 -31.32 13.94
C LYS A 21 -32.08 -30.83 12.66
N LEU A 22 -32.81 -30.72 11.55
CA LEU A 22 -32.27 -30.27 10.26
C LEU A 22 -32.26 -28.74 10.15
N HIS A 23 -33.23 -28.04 10.74
CA HIS A 23 -33.33 -26.58 10.69
C HIS A 23 -32.05 -25.84 11.17
N PRO A 24 -31.41 -26.21 12.29
CA PRO A 24 -30.16 -25.58 12.73
C PRO A 24 -28.99 -25.81 11.77
N ILE A 25 -28.98 -26.95 11.07
CA ILE A 25 -27.95 -27.31 10.08
C ILE A 25 -28.14 -26.45 8.82
N GLU A 26 -29.38 -26.29 8.35
CA GLU A 26 -29.73 -25.42 7.23
C GLU A 26 -29.40 -23.95 7.52
N GLU A 27 -29.75 -23.44 8.71
CA GLU A 27 -29.40 -22.09 9.13
C GLU A 27 -27.87 -21.89 9.21
N THR A 28 -27.14 -22.86 9.74
CA THR A 28 -25.68 -22.81 9.85
C THR A 28 -25.04 -22.81 8.47
N PHE A 29 -25.52 -23.67 7.56
CA PHE A 29 -25.06 -23.74 6.18
C PHE A 29 -25.34 -22.42 5.44
N GLN A 30 -26.53 -21.84 5.62
CA GLN A 30 -26.89 -20.57 5.00
C GLN A 30 -25.99 -19.43 5.48
N ARG A 31 -25.76 -19.31 6.79
CA ARG A 31 -24.85 -18.30 7.36
C ARG A 31 -23.42 -18.45 6.83
N MET A 32 -22.94 -19.69 6.72
CA MET A 32 -21.61 -19.97 6.17
C MET A 32 -21.53 -19.60 4.68
N SER A 33 -22.56 -19.95 3.90
CA SER A 33 -22.66 -19.58 2.48
C SER A 33 -22.67 -18.06 2.29
N ASP A 34 -23.46 -17.33 3.09
CA ASP A 34 -23.49 -15.86 3.05
C ASP A 34 -22.14 -15.25 3.41
N THR A 35 -21.45 -15.81 4.41
CA THR A 35 -20.09 -15.38 4.80
C THR A 35 -19.08 -15.60 3.68
N ILE A 36 -19.12 -16.77 3.03
CA ILE A 36 -18.25 -17.09 1.88
C ILE A 36 -18.53 -16.14 0.71
N ARG A 37 -19.81 -15.87 0.43
CA ARG A 37 -20.21 -14.93 -0.62
C ARG A 37 -19.68 -13.52 -0.34
N GLN A 38 -19.87 -13.01 0.88
CA GLN A 38 -19.35 -11.71 1.29
C GLN A 38 -17.82 -11.64 1.21
N ALA A 39 -17.13 -12.71 1.59
CA ALA A 39 -15.68 -12.80 1.46
C ALA A 39 -15.25 -12.78 -0.02
N ALA A 40 -15.95 -13.53 -0.89
CA ALA A 40 -15.67 -13.56 -2.33
C ALA A 40 -15.91 -12.20 -2.99
N GLU A 41 -17.00 -11.52 -2.66
CA GLU A 41 -17.30 -10.16 -3.13
C GLU A 41 -16.25 -9.16 -2.64
N GLY A 42 -15.82 -9.27 -1.37
CA GLY A 42 -14.76 -8.44 -0.81
C GLY A 42 -13.41 -8.64 -1.50
N LEU A 43 -13.04 -9.89 -1.80
CA LEU A 43 -11.81 -10.21 -2.54
C LEU A 43 -11.87 -9.72 -3.98
N LYS A 44 -13.03 -9.85 -4.64
CA LYS A 44 -13.24 -9.33 -5.99
C LYS A 44 -13.04 -7.81 -6.02
N ARG A 45 -13.65 -7.10 -5.08
CA ARG A 45 -13.47 -5.63 -4.96
C ARG A 45 -12.01 -5.26 -4.77
N ILE A 46 -11.29 -5.95 -3.87
CA ILE A 46 -9.86 -5.71 -3.66
C ILE A 46 -9.07 -5.93 -4.95
N SER A 47 -9.32 -7.05 -5.64
CA SER A 47 -8.63 -7.36 -6.90
C SER A 47 -8.89 -6.32 -8.00
N GLU A 48 -10.07 -5.74 -8.06
CA GLU A 48 -10.46 -4.76 -9.10
C GLU A 48 -10.01 -3.34 -8.76
N GLU A 49 -10.06 -2.94 -7.48
CA GLU A 49 -9.83 -1.56 -7.07
C GLU A 49 -8.40 -1.27 -6.58
N LEU A 50 -7.71 -2.27 -6.02
CA LEU A 50 -6.37 -2.08 -5.45
C LEU A 50 -5.35 -1.53 -6.46
N PRO A 51 -5.25 -2.02 -7.72
CA PRO A 51 -4.26 -1.51 -8.67
C PRO A 51 -4.42 -0.01 -8.93
N ASP A 52 -5.65 0.42 -9.18
CA ASP A 52 -5.96 1.84 -9.44
C ASP A 52 -5.71 2.69 -8.18
N SER A 53 -6.04 2.16 -7.00
CA SER A 53 -5.80 2.85 -5.72
C SER A 53 -4.33 3.13 -5.47
N ILE A 54 -3.44 2.15 -5.71
CA ILE A 54 -2.00 2.31 -5.58
C ILE A 54 -1.46 3.39 -6.55
N VAL A 55 -1.97 3.38 -7.78
CA VAL A 55 -1.58 4.35 -8.81
C VAL A 55 -2.02 5.77 -8.46
N GLU A 56 -3.27 5.96 -8.02
CA GLU A 56 -3.80 7.28 -7.63
C GLU A 56 -3.04 7.89 -6.45
N LEU A 57 -2.72 7.08 -5.43
CA LEU A 57 -1.91 7.53 -4.29
C LEU A 57 -0.49 7.96 -4.73
N THR A 58 0.11 7.20 -5.64
CA THR A 58 1.43 7.53 -6.19
C THR A 58 1.42 8.85 -6.95
N LYS A 59 0.33 9.18 -7.65
CA LYS A 59 0.20 10.46 -8.39
C LYS A 59 0.22 11.68 -7.47
N ILE A 60 -0.15 11.53 -6.20
CA ILE A 60 -0.05 12.58 -5.18
C ILE A 60 1.17 12.43 -4.26
N GLY A 61 2.05 11.48 -4.54
CA GLY A 61 3.34 11.30 -3.86
C GLY A 61 3.31 10.41 -2.62
N TRP A 62 2.23 9.66 -2.41
CA TRP A 62 2.15 8.64 -1.35
C TRP A 62 2.49 7.26 -1.91
N TYR A 63 3.33 6.52 -1.18
CA TYR A 63 3.73 5.17 -1.52
C TYR A 63 3.33 4.25 -0.37
N VAL A 64 2.57 3.20 -0.69
CA VAL A 64 2.09 2.26 0.32
C VAL A 64 2.99 1.03 0.33
N PRO A 65 3.64 0.68 1.45
CA PRO A 65 4.40 -0.55 1.60
C PRO A 65 3.55 -1.81 1.40
N LEU A 66 4.17 -2.90 0.95
CA LEU A 66 3.55 -4.20 0.67
C LEU A 66 2.91 -4.82 1.92
N PHE A 67 3.51 -4.69 3.10
CA PHE A 67 2.92 -5.21 4.35
C PHE A 67 1.74 -4.38 4.91
N SER A 68 1.16 -3.48 4.12
CA SER A 68 -0.08 -2.77 4.47
C SER A 68 -1.32 -3.66 4.32
N GLU A 69 -2.40 -3.31 5.02
CA GLU A 69 -3.70 -3.93 4.78
C GLU A 69 -4.20 -3.61 3.36
N LEU A 70 -4.61 -4.62 2.59
CA LEU A 70 -5.03 -4.44 1.19
C LEU A 70 -6.21 -3.48 0.98
N LYS A 71 -7.03 -3.27 2.02
CA LYS A 71 -8.14 -2.31 1.97
C LYS A 71 -7.68 -0.87 2.18
N PHE A 72 -6.51 -0.66 2.79
CA PHE A 72 -6.04 0.68 3.14
C PHE A 72 -5.86 1.59 1.91
N PRO A 73 -5.20 1.17 0.81
CA PRO A 73 -5.13 2.00 -0.40
C PRO A 73 -6.51 2.37 -0.96
N ILE A 74 -7.46 1.44 -0.90
CA ILE A 74 -8.83 1.62 -1.41
C ILE A 74 -9.56 2.70 -0.60
N VAL A 75 -9.49 2.62 0.74
CA VAL A 75 -10.07 3.64 1.63
C VAL A 75 -9.49 5.02 1.34
N LEU A 76 -8.17 5.11 1.14
CA LEU A 76 -7.52 6.39 0.83
C LEU A 76 -7.95 6.93 -0.54
N LYS A 77 -8.12 6.06 -1.54
CA LYS A 77 -8.64 6.45 -2.86
C LYS A 77 -10.06 6.99 -2.76
N ASP A 78 -10.93 6.35 -1.98
CA ASP A 78 -12.30 6.80 -1.75
C ASP A 78 -12.33 8.21 -1.11
N GLU A 79 -11.46 8.46 -0.12
CA GLU A 79 -11.29 9.78 0.50
C GLU A 79 -10.76 10.83 -0.50
N LEU A 80 -9.81 10.45 -1.38
CA LEU A 80 -9.34 11.35 -2.44
C LEU A 80 -10.45 11.71 -3.43
N ALA A 81 -11.26 10.73 -3.84
CA ALA A 81 -12.38 10.95 -4.74
C ALA A 81 -13.45 11.88 -4.12
N ALA A 82 -13.60 11.85 -2.79
CA ALA A 82 -14.45 12.78 -2.05
C ALA A 82 -13.83 14.19 -1.86
N GLY A 83 -12.60 14.41 -2.30
CA GLY A 83 -11.88 15.69 -2.16
C GLY A 83 -11.17 15.87 -0.81
N ASN A 84 -11.13 14.84 0.04
CA ASN A 84 -10.61 14.91 1.41
C ASN A 84 -9.08 14.69 1.46
N THR A 85 -8.32 15.52 0.75
CA THR A 85 -6.86 15.35 0.62
C THR A 85 -6.13 15.45 1.97
N GLU A 86 -6.58 16.34 2.85
CA GLU A 86 -6.04 16.50 4.20
C GLU A 86 -6.25 15.23 5.02
N ARG A 87 -7.43 14.62 4.92
CA ARG A 87 -7.73 13.36 5.61
C ARG A 87 -6.82 12.23 5.14
N VAL A 88 -6.56 12.16 3.84
CA VAL A 88 -5.63 11.17 3.25
C VAL A 88 -4.21 11.38 3.80
N ASN A 89 -3.76 12.64 3.90
CA ASN A 89 -2.46 12.94 4.50
C ASN A 89 -2.40 12.51 5.98
N GLU A 90 -3.44 12.78 6.77
CA GLU A 90 -3.52 12.35 8.17
C GLU A 90 -3.46 10.82 8.30
N LEU A 91 -4.27 10.11 7.52
CA LEU A 91 -4.32 8.64 7.55
C LEU A 91 -2.97 8.03 7.16
N MET A 92 -2.32 8.53 6.12
CA MET A 92 -0.98 8.09 5.72
C MET A 92 0.07 8.41 6.78
N ILE A 93 0.05 9.60 7.39
CA ILE A 93 0.98 9.95 8.47
C ILE A 93 0.80 9.02 9.67
N ASN A 94 -0.45 8.73 10.05
CA ASN A 94 -0.75 7.83 11.18
C ASN A 94 -0.27 6.41 10.90
N PHE A 95 -0.58 5.87 9.72
CA PHE A 95 -0.09 4.58 9.28
C PHE A 95 1.44 4.51 9.32
N ILE A 96 2.13 5.50 8.74
CA ILE A 96 3.61 5.52 8.73
C ILE A 96 4.18 5.60 10.14
N ASN A 97 3.58 6.37 11.05
CA ASN A 97 4.01 6.41 12.45
C ASN A 97 3.90 5.05 13.14
N GLU A 98 2.82 4.32 12.88
CA GLU A 98 2.59 2.99 13.44
C GLU A 98 3.67 1.99 12.97
N VAL A 99 3.97 1.99 11.67
CA VAL A 99 4.94 1.05 11.08
C VAL A 99 6.39 1.54 11.18
N TYR A 100 6.63 2.78 11.61
CA TYR A 100 7.96 3.41 11.61
C TYR A 100 9.04 2.62 12.36
N PRO A 101 8.83 2.13 13.60
CA PRO A 101 9.88 1.42 14.32
C PRO A 101 10.31 0.13 13.60
N PHE A 102 9.35 -0.57 13.00
CA PHE A 102 9.60 -1.77 12.21
C PHE A 102 10.40 -1.44 10.96
N TYR A 103 9.94 -0.53 10.11
CA TYR A 103 10.62 -0.22 8.86
C TYR A 103 11.97 0.46 9.07
N LYS A 104 12.11 1.35 10.06
CA LYS A 104 13.43 1.93 10.42
C LYS A 104 14.43 0.83 10.73
N LYS A 105 14.06 -0.12 11.59
CA LYS A 105 14.93 -1.25 11.95
C LYS A 105 15.25 -2.09 10.71
N LYS A 106 14.21 -2.53 9.99
CA LYS A 106 14.34 -3.36 8.79
C LYS A 106 15.23 -2.72 7.73
N THR A 107 15.01 -1.45 7.39
CA THR A 107 15.83 -0.73 6.39
C THR A 107 17.31 -0.62 6.82
N LEU A 108 17.62 -0.48 8.12
CA LEU A 108 19.00 -0.45 8.59
C LEU A 108 19.67 -1.84 8.57
N GLU A 109 18.89 -2.91 8.77
CA GLU A 109 19.36 -4.29 8.72
C GLU A 109 19.55 -4.79 7.28
N ASP A 110 18.62 -4.47 6.38
CA ASP A 110 18.66 -4.87 4.98
C ASP A 110 19.75 -4.13 4.18
N TYR A 111 20.14 -2.92 4.60
CA TYR A 111 21.10 -2.06 3.90
C TYR A 111 22.26 -1.59 4.79
N PRO A 112 23.10 -2.50 5.31
CA PRO A 112 24.14 -2.17 6.28
C PRO A 112 25.18 -1.17 5.74
N GLU A 113 25.54 -1.25 4.45
CA GLU A 113 26.47 -0.32 3.80
C GLU A 113 25.92 1.12 3.71
N ARG A 114 24.60 1.30 3.86
CA ARG A 114 23.92 2.60 3.84
C ARG A 114 23.53 3.10 5.22
N LYS A 115 23.90 2.35 6.28
CA LYS A 115 23.48 2.62 7.65
C LYS A 115 23.81 4.04 8.11
N GLY A 116 25.03 4.53 7.86
CA GLY A 116 25.46 5.87 8.26
C GLY A 116 24.52 7.00 7.79
N PRO A 117 24.34 7.21 6.46
CA PRO A 117 23.43 8.24 5.96
C PRO A 117 21.96 7.97 6.32
N LEU A 118 21.50 6.71 6.36
CA LEU A 118 20.13 6.38 6.77
C LEU A 118 19.86 6.77 8.24
N GLU A 119 20.75 6.42 9.17
CA GLU A 119 20.63 6.80 10.57
C GLU A 119 20.63 8.32 10.75
N ALA A 120 21.44 9.05 9.98
CA ALA A 120 21.42 10.52 9.99
C ALA A 120 20.07 11.07 9.51
N GLY A 121 19.52 10.52 8.42
CA GLY A 121 18.20 10.90 7.92
C GLY A 121 17.07 10.60 8.92
N PHE A 122 17.10 9.44 9.55
CA PHE A 122 16.10 9.07 10.57
C PHE A 122 16.17 9.98 11.80
N ARG A 123 17.36 10.25 12.35
CA ARG A 123 17.51 11.19 13.47
C ARG A 123 16.98 12.58 13.12
N ALA A 124 17.32 13.10 11.94
CA ALA A 124 16.81 14.39 11.47
C ALA A 124 15.27 14.38 11.38
N HIS A 125 14.68 13.32 10.84
CA HIS A 125 13.23 13.19 10.75
C HIS A 125 12.55 13.16 12.13
N GLU A 126 13.10 12.38 13.07
CA GLU A 126 12.61 12.26 14.45
C GLU A 126 12.68 13.60 15.20
N ASN A 127 13.71 14.41 14.90
CA ASN A 127 13.88 15.75 15.45
C ASN A 127 13.05 16.84 14.73
N GLY A 128 12.28 16.49 13.69
CA GLY A 128 11.53 17.47 12.89
C GLY A 128 12.40 18.31 11.94
N GLU A 129 13.65 17.93 11.72
CA GLU A 129 14.62 18.61 10.84
C GLU A 129 14.39 18.21 9.38
N TYR A 130 13.21 18.54 8.83
CA TYR A 130 12.76 18.04 7.53
C TYR A 130 13.60 18.54 6.35
N PHE A 131 14.17 19.74 6.45
CA PHE A 131 15.12 20.26 5.47
C PHE A 131 16.39 19.39 5.36
N LEU A 132 16.73 18.65 6.41
CA LEU A 132 17.87 17.72 6.41
C LEU A 132 17.45 16.30 6.03
N SER A 133 16.33 15.80 6.59
CA SER A 133 15.91 14.42 6.35
C SER A 133 15.50 14.16 4.90
N ILE A 134 14.79 15.11 4.26
CA ILE A 134 14.24 14.93 2.91
C ILE A 134 15.35 14.72 1.85
N PRO A 135 16.37 15.59 1.73
CA PRO A 135 17.46 15.38 0.77
C PRO A 135 18.21 14.07 1.02
N VAL A 136 18.49 13.74 2.30
CA VAL A 136 19.15 12.49 2.67
C VAL A 136 18.33 11.29 2.18
N PHE A 137 17.04 11.23 2.48
CA PHE A 137 16.19 10.14 2.03
C PHE A 137 16.11 10.04 0.50
N PHE A 138 16.03 11.15 -0.24
CA PHE A 138 16.09 11.09 -1.71
C PHE A 138 17.38 10.45 -2.23
N THR A 139 18.53 10.79 -1.66
CA THR A 139 19.79 10.15 -2.07
C THR A 139 19.81 8.66 -1.74
N GLN A 140 19.24 8.25 -0.60
CA GLN A 140 19.21 6.85 -0.19
C GLN A 140 18.21 6.02 -0.97
N ILE A 141 17.03 6.57 -1.32
CA ILE A 141 16.05 5.94 -2.21
C ILE A 141 16.71 5.57 -3.54
N GLU A 142 17.43 6.51 -4.15
CA GLU A 142 18.14 6.28 -5.41
C GLU A 142 19.19 5.18 -5.28
N GLY A 143 19.97 5.24 -4.20
CA GLY A 143 21.02 4.28 -3.91
C GLY A 143 20.49 2.88 -3.64
N ILE A 144 19.44 2.73 -2.83
CA ILE A 144 18.81 1.45 -2.52
C ILE A 144 18.26 0.82 -3.79
N CYS A 145 17.50 1.59 -4.59
CA CYS A 145 16.94 1.09 -5.83
C CYS A 145 18.05 0.62 -6.79
N TYR A 146 19.15 1.35 -6.88
CA TYR A 146 20.28 0.95 -7.71
C TYR A 146 20.96 -0.33 -7.21
N ASP A 147 21.14 -0.50 -5.90
CA ASP A 147 21.80 -1.68 -5.36
C ASP A 147 21.05 -2.96 -5.74
N GLN A 148 19.72 -2.92 -5.61
CA GLN A 148 18.85 -4.08 -5.83
C GLN A 148 18.54 -4.31 -7.32
N THR A 149 18.23 -3.24 -8.06
CA THR A 149 17.67 -3.39 -9.42
C THR A 149 18.67 -3.07 -10.53
N LYS A 150 19.85 -2.51 -10.19
CA LYS A 150 20.80 -1.85 -11.11
C LYS A 150 20.18 -0.72 -11.94
N ASN A 151 19.00 -0.26 -11.57
CA ASN A 151 18.28 0.85 -12.15
C ASN A 151 18.15 1.96 -11.11
N ARG A 152 18.32 3.19 -11.56
CA ARG A 152 18.14 4.37 -10.72
C ARG A 152 16.66 4.71 -10.64
N PHE A 153 16.09 4.79 -9.44
CA PHE A 153 14.67 5.06 -9.23
C PHE A 153 14.27 6.31 -10.01
N PHE A 154 14.93 7.45 -9.83
CA PHE A 154 14.48 8.69 -10.47
C PHE A 154 14.90 8.86 -11.94
N SER A 155 15.51 7.84 -12.57
CA SER A 155 15.93 7.91 -13.97
C SER A 155 14.80 7.54 -14.93
N SER A 156 14.80 8.16 -16.11
CA SER A 156 13.87 7.83 -17.20
C SER A 156 14.55 7.88 -18.55
N ARG A 157 14.02 7.14 -19.52
CA ARG A 157 14.39 7.19 -20.93
C ARG A 157 13.12 7.36 -21.75
N GLU A 158 13.09 8.33 -22.66
CA GLU A 158 11.90 8.63 -23.49
C GLU A 158 10.63 8.81 -22.66
N LYS A 159 10.74 9.50 -21.51
CA LYS A 159 9.66 9.69 -20.52
C LYS A 159 9.12 8.39 -19.89
N VAL A 160 9.84 7.27 -20.00
CA VAL A 160 9.50 6.02 -19.32
C VAL A 160 10.49 5.76 -18.18
N PRO A 161 10.02 5.47 -16.95
CA PRO A 161 10.87 5.01 -15.86
C PRO A 161 11.77 3.84 -16.26
N VAL A 162 13.07 3.92 -15.98
CA VAL A 162 13.99 2.81 -16.29
C VAL A 162 13.67 1.56 -15.46
N THR A 163 13.10 1.75 -14.27
CA THR A 163 12.61 0.69 -13.38
C THR A 163 11.49 -0.15 -14.00
N LYS A 164 10.77 0.35 -15.02
CA LYS A 164 9.73 -0.44 -15.71
C LYS A 164 10.28 -1.73 -16.31
N LYS A 165 11.44 -1.68 -16.96
CA LYS A 165 12.07 -2.86 -17.58
C LYS A 165 12.43 -3.92 -16.55
N TRP A 166 12.85 -3.50 -15.36
CA TRP A 166 13.14 -4.42 -14.27
C TRP A 166 11.86 -5.09 -13.75
N VAL A 167 10.79 -4.30 -13.51
CA VAL A 167 9.49 -4.85 -13.11
C VAL A 167 8.98 -5.89 -14.11
N GLU A 168 9.14 -5.66 -15.41
CA GLU A 168 8.73 -6.60 -16.46
C GLU A 168 9.57 -7.88 -16.51
N ALA A 169 10.81 -7.86 -16.00
CA ALA A 169 11.75 -8.98 -16.10
C ALA A 169 11.75 -9.90 -14.87
N VAL A 170 11.31 -9.43 -13.71
CA VAL A 170 11.30 -10.19 -12.46
C VAL A 170 10.07 -11.10 -12.35
N GLU A 171 10.28 -12.32 -11.86
CA GLU A 171 9.20 -13.23 -11.48
C GLU A 171 8.55 -12.74 -10.20
N LYS A 172 7.22 -12.71 -10.17
CA LYS A 172 6.48 -12.11 -9.07
C LYS A 172 5.08 -12.69 -8.99
N THR A 173 4.51 -12.66 -7.80
CA THR A 173 3.10 -12.99 -7.59
C THR A 173 2.22 -11.86 -8.11
N ALA A 174 0.96 -12.15 -8.40
CA ALA A 174 -0.01 -11.14 -8.85
C ALA A 174 -0.13 -9.97 -7.86
N ILE A 175 -0.04 -10.23 -6.55
CA ILE A 175 -0.13 -9.17 -5.54
C ILE A 175 1.12 -8.28 -5.56
N VAL A 176 2.32 -8.86 -5.64
CA VAL A 176 3.57 -8.09 -5.73
C VAL A 176 3.60 -7.25 -7.00
N GLU A 177 3.09 -7.77 -8.12
CA GLU A 177 2.98 -7.01 -9.37
C GLU A 177 2.14 -5.73 -9.22
N ILE A 178 1.02 -5.80 -8.50
CA ILE A 178 0.19 -4.63 -8.20
C ILE A 178 0.99 -3.58 -7.41
N PHE A 179 1.71 -4.01 -6.39
CA PHE A 179 2.54 -3.09 -5.59
C PHE A 179 3.79 -2.60 -6.32
N MET A 180 4.17 -3.20 -7.46
CA MET A 180 5.24 -2.69 -8.33
C MET A 180 4.77 -1.64 -9.33
N GLU A 181 3.47 -1.40 -9.50
CA GLU A 181 2.95 -0.33 -10.38
C GLU A 181 3.59 1.05 -10.18
N PRO A 182 3.85 1.52 -8.94
CA PRO A 182 4.52 2.81 -8.71
C PRO A 182 5.91 2.93 -9.35
N LEU A 183 6.61 1.81 -9.61
CA LEU A 183 7.91 1.80 -10.29
C LEU A 183 7.80 2.01 -11.80
N LYS A 184 6.60 1.88 -12.38
CA LYS A 184 6.34 2.03 -13.82
C LYS A 184 5.85 3.42 -14.21
N ILE A 185 5.53 4.28 -13.24
CA ILE A 185 4.90 5.59 -13.47
C ILE A 185 5.72 6.78 -12.96
N HIS A 186 5.35 7.97 -13.42
CA HIS A 186 5.93 9.24 -12.96
C HIS A 186 5.07 9.90 -11.88
N GLY A 187 5.38 9.59 -10.63
CA GLY A 187 4.90 10.36 -9.47
C GLY A 187 5.55 11.75 -9.37
N PRO A 188 5.08 12.62 -8.46
CA PRO A 188 5.56 14.01 -8.36
C PRO A 188 7.06 14.11 -8.06
N VAL A 189 7.61 13.16 -7.31
CA VAL A 189 9.03 13.08 -6.98
C VAL A 189 9.94 12.69 -8.17
N ARG A 190 9.38 12.14 -9.26
CA ARG A 190 10.12 11.71 -10.47
C ARG A 190 10.02 12.70 -11.62
N LYS A 191 8.99 13.54 -11.64
CA LYS A 191 8.74 14.49 -12.72
C LYS A 191 9.81 15.57 -12.74
N ASN A 192 10.11 16.08 -13.93
CA ASN A 192 10.77 17.38 -14.05
C ASN A 192 9.83 18.47 -13.54
N GLN A 193 10.40 19.54 -13.01
CA GLN A 193 9.58 20.63 -12.54
C GLN A 193 8.88 21.33 -13.71
N ASP A 194 7.59 21.56 -13.54
CA ASP A 194 6.83 22.53 -14.30
C ASP A 194 6.65 23.77 -13.41
N PHE A 195 7.43 24.82 -13.67
CA PHE A 195 7.36 26.06 -12.90
C PHE A 195 6.01 26.79 -13.04
N SER A 196 5.23 26.47 -14.07
CA SER A 196 3.88 27.01 -14.25
C SER A 196 2.82 26.25 -13.44
N ASN A 197 3.14 25.03 -12.99
CA ASN A 197 2.24 24.18 -12.22
C ASN A 197 3.03 23.32 -11.20
N PRO A 198 3.46 23.91 -10.07
CA PRO A 198 4.28 23.22 -9.09
C PRO A 198 3.53 22.05 -8.45
N ILE A 199 4.13 20.87 -8.52
CA ILE A 199 3.52 19.57 -8.16
C ILE A 199 3.72 19.16 -6.70
N GLY A 200 3.90 20.14 -5.80
CA GLY A 200 4.25 19.90 -4.39
C GLY A 200 5.71 19.46 -4.24
N ILE A 201 5.95 18.31 -3.60
CA ILE A 201 7.32 17.82 -3.39
C ILE A 201 7.93 17.25 -4.69
N ASN A 202 8.94 17.95 -5.19
CA ASN A 202 9.70 17.57 -6.37
C ASN A 202 11.18 17.34 -6.02
N ARG A 203 11.72 16.15 -6.33
CA ARG A 203 13.12 15.80 -6.00
C ARG A 203 14.13 16.69 -6.72
N HIS A 204 13.86 17.04 -7.98
CA HIS A 204 14.76 17.87 -8.78
C HIS A 204 14.87 19.26 -8.14
N ASP A 205 13.75 19.90 -7.81
CA ASP A 205 13.78 21.23 -7.19
C ASP A 205 14.40 21.25 -5.80
N VAL A 206 14.15 20.21 -4.99
CA VAL A 206 14.76 20.10 -3.67
C VAL A 206 16.28 19.95 -3.79
N LEU A 207 16.76 19.03 -4.63
CA LEU A 207 18.20 18.76 -4.73
C LEU A 207 18.98 19.82 -5.52
N HIS A 208 18.32 20.58 -6.39
CA HIS A 208 18.94 21.71 -7.09
C HIS A 208 18.75 23.06 -6.38
N GLY A 209 18.04 23.09 -5.24
CA GLY A 209 17.85 24.30 -4.44
C GLY A 209 16.83 25.29 -5.01
N ASN A 210 15.97 24.86 -5.92
CA ASN A 210 14.88 25.69 -6.47
C ASN A 210 13.71 25.82 -5.48
N SER A 211 13.44 24.78 -4.68
CA SER A 211 12.45 24.83 -3.60
C SER A 211 13.12 25.16 -2.28
N VAL A 212 12.55 26.14 -1.56
CA VAL A 212 13.04 26.62 -0.26
C VAL A 212 12.04 26.36 0.88
N ASP A 213 10.88 25.80 0.55
CA ASP A 213 9.74 25.58 1.43
C ASP A 213 9.38 24.09 1.57
N TYR A 214 10.19 23.19 1.02
CA TYR A 214 9.92 21.75 1.00
C TYR A 214 9.92 21.10 2.40
N GLY A 215 10.50 21.73 3.42
CA GLY A 215 10.70 21.20 4.77
C GLY A 215 9.42 21.10 5.61
N THR A 216 8.35 20.53 5.07
CA THR A 216 7.07 20.31 5.78
C THR A 216 6.94 18.87 6.27
N LYS A 217 6.11 18.66 7.29
CA LYS A 217 5.82 17.31 7.82
C LYS A 217 5.25 16.40 6.74
N VAL A 218 4.24 16.85 6.00
CA VAL A 218 3.60 16.04 4.95
C VAL A 218 4.63 15.59 3.90
N ASN A 219 5.51 16.50 3.48
CA ASN A 219 6.58 16.18 2.53
C ASN A 219 7.57 15.16 3.09
N ALA A 220 8.00 15.33 4.34
CA ALA A 220 8.91 14.40 4.98
C ALA A 220 8.31 12.98 5.07
N TYR A 221 7.03 12.86 5.41
CA TYR A 221 6.34 11.58 5.46
C TYR A 221 6.11 10.97 4.07
N LYS A 222 5.84 11.77 3.03
CA LYS A 222 5.78 11.28 1.65
C LYS A 222 7.09 10.64 1.23
N VAL A 223 8.22 11.31 1.46
CA VAL A 223 9.54 10.76 1.12
C VAL A 223 9.90 9.56 1.99
N LEU A 224 9.51 9.56 3.27
CA LEU A 224 9.70 8.42 4.16
C LEU A 224 8.89 7.19 3.70
N SER A 225 7.63 7.40 3.28
CA SER A 225 6.79 6.34 2.71
C SER A 225 7.43 5.74 1.45
N LEU A 226 8.03 6.59 0.61
CA LEU A 226 8.80 6.15 -0.56
C LEU A 226 10.06 5.37 -0.17
N LEU A 227 10.80 5.81 0.85
CA LEU A 227 11.99 5.10 1.32
C LEU A 227 11.63 3.68 1.78
N PHE A 228 10.59 3.55 2.59
CA PHE A 228 10.14 2.24 3.08
C PHE A 228 9.61 1.37 1.95
N TYR A 229 8.79 1.93 1.07
CA TYR A 229 8.32 1.24 -0.13
C TYR A 229 9.48 0.72 -0.98
N ILE A 230 10.49 1.54 -1.28
CA ILE A 230 11.63 1.13 -2.11
C ILE A 230 12.52 0.12 -1.39
N GLY A 231 12.75 0.31 -0.09
CA GLY A 231 13.52 -0.63 0.72
C GLY A 231 12.88 -2.02 0.84
N GLU A 232 11.57 -2.12 0.63
CA GLU A 232 10.84 -3.38 0.71
C GLU A 232 10.59 -3.98 -0.66
N ILE A 233 9.93 -3.25 -1.57
CA ILE A 233 9.45 -3.80 -2.85
C ILE A 233 10.60 -4.27 -3.75
N THR A 234 11.81 -3.73 -3.56
CA THR A 234 12.97 -4.13 -4.36
C THR A 234 13.64 -5.42 -3.88
N LEU A 235 13.28 -5.92 -2.69
CA LEU A 235 13.73 -7.20 -2.14
C LEU A 235 12.74 -8.35 -2.39
N GLU A 236 11.47 -8.02 -2.67
CA GLU A 236 10.38 -8.97 -2.89
C GLU A 236 10.28 -9.43 -4.37
N ALA A 237 11.32 -9.20 -5.16
CA ALA A 237 11.37 -9.39 -6.62
C ALA A 237 12.49 -10.33 -7.07
#